data_AF-A0A6C0DCI2-F1
#
_entry.id   AF-A0A6C0DCI2-F1
#
_cell.length_a   1.000
_cell.length_b   1.000
_cell.length_c   1.000
_cell.angle_alpha   90.00
_cell.angle_beta   90.00
_cell.angle_gamma   90.00
#
_symmetry.space_group_name_H-M   'P 1'
#
loop_
_entity.id
_entity.type
_entity.pdbx_description
1 polymer ?
#
loop_
_entity_poly.entity_id
_entity_poly.type
_entity_poly.pdbx_seq_one_letter_code
_entity_poly.pdbx_strand_id
1 'polypeptide(L)'
;MTSVAKTYQNTKFDPTNFNKNFEDNDIGNNRNINLQNNLEEEDMKIILLPHKQPVENIILNIRDLFFEILNRIENKENPLPFIFSSNNRQFAFSIFLIIFGTLLLLLATLMKSPYET
;
A
#
# COMPACT_ATOMS: atom_id res chain seq x y z
N MET A 1 29.14 15.69 -45.76
CA MET A 1 28.24 16.85 -45.73
C MET A 1 26.80 16.35 -45.64
N THR A 2 26.08 16.78 -44.59
CA THR A 2 24.61 17.02 -44.51
C THR A 2 23.64 15.88 -44.89
N SER A 3 22.58 15.54 -44.16
CA SER A 3 21.85 16.13 -43.03
C SER A 3 20.89 15.04 -42.53
N VAL A 4 20.88 14.74 -41.22
CA VAL A 4 19.84 13.88 -40.61
C VAL A 4 18.70 14.81 -40.18
N ALA A 5 17.63 14.88 -40.96
CA ALA A 5 16.42 15.57 -40.55
C ALA A 5 15.68 14.70 -39.52
N LYS A 6 15.78 15.04 -38.24
CA LYS A 6 14.86 14.52 -37.21
C LYS A 6 13.52 15.22 -37.39
N THR A 7 12.55 14.50 -37.95
CA THR A 7 11.16 14.94 -37.98
C THR A 7 10.57 14.73 -36.59
N TYR A 8 10.40 15.81 -35.82
CA TYR A 8 9.63 15.81 -34.58
C TYR A 8 8.16 15.61 -34.95
N GLN A 9 7.63 14.41 -34.74
CA GLN A 9 6.19 14.19 -34.79
C GLN A 9 5.55 14.78 -33.54
N ASN A 10 4.82 15.87 -33.72
CA ASN A 10 3.90 16.44 -32.73
C ASN A 10 2.71 15.47 -32.57
N THR A 11 2.88 14.39 -31.81
CA THR A 11 1.75 13.55 -31.40
C THR A 11 1.02 14.27 -30.28
N LYS A 12 0.00 15.06 -30.63
CA LYS A 12 -1.05 15.42 -29.68
C LYS A 12 -1.66 14.11 -29.18
N PHE A 13 -1.68 13.94 -27.87
CA PHE A 13 -2.34 12.81 -27.22
C PHE A 13 -3.84 12.86 -27.55
N ASP A 14 -4.32 11.83 -28.27
CA ASP A 14 -5.72 11.63 -28.60
C ASP A 14 -6.31 10.57 -27.65
N PRO A 15 -7.12 10.96 -26.65
CA PRO A 15 -7.66 10.05 -25.65
C PRO A 15 -8.71 9.07 -26.21
N THR A 16 -9.20 9.28 -27.44
CA THR A 16 -10.26 8.42 -28.00
C THR A 16 -9.76 7.06 -28.49
N ASN A 17 -8.44 6.92 -28.75
CA ASN A 17 -7.84 5.69 -29.26
C ASN A 17 -7.14 4.84 -28.18
N PHE A 18 -7.13 5.27 -26.91
CA PHE A 18 -6.46 4.53 -25.84
C PHE A 18 -7.24 3.27 -25.40
N ASN A 19 -8.57 3.27 -25.54
CA ASN A 19 -9.42 2.21 -25.01
C ASN A 19 -9.69 1.04 -25.98
N LYS A 20 -9.36 1.20 -27.28
CA LYS A 20 -9.78 0.22 -28.30
C LYS A 20 -8.89 -1.03 -28.36
N ASN A 21 -7.68 -0.98 -27.82
CA ASN A 21 -6.73 -2.11 -27.85
C ASN A 21 -6.78 -3.00 -26.59
N PHE A 22 -7.63 -2.68 -25.61
CA PHE A 22 -7.78 -3.48 -24.38
C PHE A 22 -9.02 -4.38 -24.41
N GLU A 23 -9.99 -4.15 -25.30
CA GLU A 23 -11.23 -4.93 -25.35
C GLU A 23 -11.17 -6.15 -26.29
N ASP A 24 -10.20 -6.24 -27.20
CA ASP A 24 -10.18 -7.27 -28.26
C ASP A 24 -9.38 -8.56 -27.95
N ASN A 25 -8.80 -8.71 -26.74
CA ASN A 25 -7.97 -9.88 -26.41
C ASN A 25 -8.60 -10.93 -25.49
N ASP A 26 -9.84 -10.77 -25.03
CA ASP A 26 -10.46 -11.69 -24.06
C ASP A 26 -11.70 -12.44 -24.59
N ILE A 27 -11.82 -12.62 -25.91
CA ILE A 27 -12.87 -13.43 -26.51
C ILE A 27 -12.25 -14.50 -27.42
N GLY A 28 -11.78 -15.59 -26.80
CA GLY A 28 -11.63 -16.85 -27.52
C GLY A 28 -10.50 -17.75 -27.06
N ASN A 29 -10.71 -18.53 -26.00
CA ASN A 29 -10.33 -19.95 -26.07
C ASN A 29 -11.09 -20.80 -25.05
N ASN A 30 -12.33 -21.12 -25.40
CA ASN A 30 -13.05 -22.25 -24.83
C ASN A 30 -12.51 -23.54 -25.48
N ARG A 31 -11.49 -24.16 -24.89
CA ARG A 31 -11.07 -25.53 -25.21
C ARG A 31 -10.66 -26.27 -23.94
N ASN A 32 -11.56 -27.17 -23.54
CA ASN A 32 -11.32 -28.39 -22.76
C ASN A 32 -9.83 -28.74 -22.56
N ILE A 33 -9.34 -28.57 -21.34
CA ILE A 33 -8.28 -29.43 -20.82
C ILE A 33 -8.81 -30.00 -19.51
N ASN A 34 -9.46 -31.16 -19.65
CA ASN A 34 -9.53 -32.14 -18.57
C ASN A 34 -8.08 -32.49 -18.19
N LEU A 35 -7.51 -31.78 -17.22
CA LEU A 35 -6.48 -32.35 -16.35
C LEU A 35 -7.05 -32.37 -14.94
N GLN A 36 -7.85 -33.40 -14.74
CA GLN A 36 -8.04 -34.09 -13.49
C GLN A 36 -6.66 -34.43 -12.91
N ASN A 37 -6.10 -33.53 -12.09
CA ASN A 37 -5.00 -33.80 -11.18
C ASN A 37 -5.11 -32.80 -10.03
N ASN A 38 -5.68 -33.29 -8.93
CA ASN A 38 -5.60 -32.78 -7.56
C ASN A 38 -4.44 -31.79 -7.32
N LEU A 39 -4.71 -30.50 -7.50
CA LEU A 39 -3.94 -29.44 -6.88
C LEU A 39 -4.93 -28.64 -6.07
N GLU A 40 -4.66 -28.68 -4.77
CA GLU A 40 -5.50 -28.25 -3.68
C GLU A 40 -6.01 -26.83 -3.88
N GLU A 41 -7.25 -26.61 -3.45
CA GLU A 41 -7.87 -25.28 -3.28
C GLU A 41 -7.15 -24.51 -2.16
N GLU A 42 -5.82 -24.37 -2.21
CA GLU A 42 -5.09 -23.50 -1.30
C GLU A 42 -5.08 -22.07 -1.83
N ASP A 43 -6.01 -21.29 -1.28
CA ASP A 43 -5.76 -19.92 -0.86
C ASP A 43 -5.13 -18.97 -1.90
N MET A 44 -5.85 -18.70 -2.99
CA MET A 44 -5.72 -17.38 -3.65
C MET A 44 -6.32 -16.30 -2.75
N LYS A 45 -5.67 -16.05 -1.60
CA LYS A 45 -5.99 -14.94 -0.71
C LYS A 45 -5.67 -13.67 -1.49
N ILE A 46 -6.70 -13.01 -2.02
CA ILE A 46 -6.57 -11.71 -2.66
C ILE A 46 -5.84 -10.80 -1.66
N ILE A 47 -4.55 -10.53 -1.91
CA ILE A 47 -3.73 -9.68 -1.04
C ILE A 47 -4.21 -8.24 -1.28
N LEU A 48 -5.26 -7.85 -0.56
CA LEU A 48 -5.78 -6.50 -0.59
C LEU A 48 -4.68 -5.55 -0.10
N LEU A 49 -4.42 -4.48 -0.85
CA LEU A 49 -3.39 -3.50 -0.47
C LEU A 49 -3.72 -2.92 0.92
N PRO A 50 -2.71 -2.59 1.75
CA PRO A 50 -2.92 -2.18 3.15
C PRO A 50 -3.90 -1.01 3.30
N HIS A 51 -3.85 -0.02 2.39
CA HIS A 51 -4.72 1.16 2.42
C HIS A 51 -6.14 0.92 1.90
N LYS A 52 -6.40 -0.23 1.26
CA LYS A 52 -7.73 -0.62 0.77
C LYS A 52 -8.49 -1.48 1.78
N GLN A 53 -7.85 -1.83 2.91
CA GLN A 53 -8.49 -2.60 3.97
C GLN A 53 -9.61 -1.78 4.63
N PRO A 54 -10.67 -2.43 5.15
CA PRO A 54 -11.68 -1.74 5.91
C PRO A 54 -11.05 -1.10 7.15
N VAL A 55 -11.58 0.06 7.53
CA VAL A 55 -11.04 0.89 8.62
C VAL A 55 -10.94 0.11 9.94
N GLU A 56 -11.91 -0.75 10.23
CA GLU A 56 -11.88 -1.63 11.41
C GLU A 56 -10.62 -2.50 11.43
N ASN A 57 -10.27 -3.15 10.32
CA ASN A 57 -9.06 -3.97 10.23
C ASN A 57 -7.79 -3.14 10.38
N ILE A 58 -7.78 -1.90 9.86
CA ILE A 58 -6.65 -0.99 10.04
C ILE A 58 -6.48 -0.64 11.54
N ILE A 59 -7.57 -0.35 12.24
CA ILE A 59 -7.56 -0.05 13.68
C ILE A 59 -7.07 -1.26 14.48
N LEU A 60 -7.60 -2.46 14.19
CA LEU A 60 -7.16 -3.70 14.84
C LEU A 60 -5.66 -3.94 14.61
N ASN A 61 -5.18 -3.77 13.37
CA ASN A 61 -3.76 -3.91 13.04
C ASN A 61 -2.88 -2.92 13.81
N ILE A 62 -3.31 -1.67 13.97
CA ILE A 62 -2.56 -0.66 14.75
C ILE A 62 -2.53 -1.04 16.23
N ARG A 63 -3.65 -1.49 16.80
CA ARG A 63 -3.74 -1.93 18.19
C ARG A 63 -2.79 -3.10 18.45
N ASP A 64 -2.86 -4.13 17.61
CA ASP A 64 -2.06 -5.34 17.78
C ASP A 64 -0.56 -5.03 17.57
N LEU A 65 -0.23 -4.17 16.61
CA LEU A 65 1.12 -3.65 16.42
C LEU A 65 1.63 -2.92 17.67
N PHE A 66 0.82 -2.06 18.29
CA PHE A 66 1.20 -1.32 19.48
C PHE A 66 1.57 -2.25 20.65
N PHE A 67 0.74 -3.25 20.94
CA PHE A 67 1.01 -4.20 22.02
C PHE A 67 2.24 -5.06 21.74
N GLU A 68 2.45 -5.48 20.50
CA GLU A 68 3.63 -6.27 20.14
C GLU A 68 4.91 -5.42 20.22
N ILE A 69 4.86 -4.14 19.87
CA ILE A 69 5.97 -3.20 20.06
C ILE A 69 6.28 -3.06 21.56
N LEU A 70 5.27 -2.86 22.40
CA LEU A 70 5.45 -2.76 23.86
C LEU A 70 6.07 -4.04 24.43
N ASN A 71 5.54 -5.19 24.06
CA ASN A 71 6.05 -6.50 24.49
C ASN A 71 7.52 -6.68 24.12
N ARG A 72 7.92 -6.29 22.89
CA ARG A 72 9.32 -6.34 22.46
C ARG A 72 10.21 -5.40 23.25
N ILE A 73 9.76 -4.17 23.49
CA ILE A 73 10.51 -3.18 24.28
C ILE A 73 10.69 -3.68 25.72
N GLU A 74 9.65 -4.24 26.34
CA GLU A 74 9.71 -4.83 27.68
C GLU A 74 10.76 -5.96 27.76
N ASN A 75 10.81 -6.80 26.72
CA ASN A 75 11.80 -7.86 26.59
C ASN A 75 13.18 -7.38 26.08
N LYS A 76 13.40 -6.05 25.98
CA LYS A 76 14.64 -5.43 25.45
C LYS A 76 15.01 -5.87 24.03
N GLU A 77 14.02 -6.29 23.24
CA GLU A 77 14.17 -6.64 21.84
C GLU A 77 13.95 -5.43 20.93
N ASN A 78 14.59 -5.45 19.76
CA ASN A 78 14.35 -4.45 18.74
C ASN A 78 13.00 -4.73 18.04
N PRO A 79 12.01 -3.81 18.07
CA PRO A 79 10.73 -4.01 17.39
C PRO A 79 10.78 -3.75 15.88
N LEU A 80 11.83 -3.12 15.36
CA LEU A 80 11.92 -2.73 13.95
C LEU A 80 11.83 -3.91 12.97
N PRO A 81 12.52 -5.06 13.18
CA PRO A 81 12.38 -6.22 12.31
C PRO A 81 10.94 -6.72 12.22
N PHE A 82 10.20 -6.69 13.33
CA PHE A 82 8.79 -7.05 13.33
C PHE A 82 7.94 -6.04 12.54
N ILE A 83 8.16 -4.73 12.73
CA ILE A 83 7.44 -3.68 12.01
C ILE A 83 7.65 -3.78 10.50
N PHE A 84 8.90 -3.99 10.05
CA PHE A 84 9.24 -4.02 8.63
C PHE A 84 8.97 -5.36 7.94
N SER A 85 8.62 -6.40 8.69
CA SER A 85 8.35 -7.74 8.14
C SER A 85 7.13 -7.84 7.21
N SER A 86 6.19 -6.88 7.23
CA SER A 86 5.05 -6.89 6.31
C SER A 86 4.53 -5.50 5.96
N ASN A 87 3.96 -5.38 4.76
CA ASN A 87 3.40 -4.11 4.27
C ASN A 87 2.25 -3.59 5.16
N ASN A 88 1.45 -4.49 5.75
CA ASN A 88 0.37 -4.10 6.66
C ASN A 88 0.92 -3.51 7.97
N ARG A 89 1.99 -4.09 8.51
CA ARG A 89 2.65 -3.59 9.73
C ARG A 89 3.33 -2.25 9.49
N GLN A 90 4.01 -2.09 8.35
CA GLN A 90 4.61 -0.82 7.94
C GLN A 90 3.57 0.29 7.79
N PHE A 91 2.43 -0.03 7.16
CA PHE A 91 1.32 0.92 7.00
C PHE A 91 0.70 1.31 8.35
N ALA A 92 0.40 0.33 9.20
CA ALA A 92 -0.11 0.56 10.55
C ALA A 92 0.86 1.42 11.39
N PHE A 93 2.17 1.12 11.32
CA PHE A 93 3.20 1.90 12.01
C PHE A 93 3.27 3.34 11.49
N SER A 94 3.13 3.54 10.18
CA SER A 94 3.11 4.88 9.58
C SER A 94 1.93 5.71 10.08
N ILE A 95 0.73 5.11 10.13
CA ILE A 95 -0.45 5.78 10.71
C ILE A 95 -0.22 6.10 12.18
N PHE A 96 0.33 5.15 12.94
CA PHE A 96 0.64 5.35 14.36
C PHE A 96 1.59 6.55 14.56
N LEU A 97 2.64 6.67 13.76
CA LEU A 97 3.57 7.81 13.83
C LEU A 97 2.90 9.15 13.49
N ILE A 98 2.00 9.17 12.50
CA ILE A 98 1.24 10.38 12.15
C ILE A 98 0.36 10.81 13.33
N ILE A 99 -0.41 9.88 13.92
CA ILE A 99 -1.27 10.18 15.07
C ILE A 99 -0.43 10.66 16.25
N PHE A 100 0.65 9.95 16.59
CA PHE A 100 1.52 10.33 17.69
C PHE A 100 2.19 11.70 17.47
N GLY A 101 2.67 11.96 16.25
CA GLY A 101 3.26 13.24 15.87
C GLY A 101 2.26 14.40 15.95
N THR A 102 1.03 14.20 15.47
CA THR A 102 -0.03 15.22 15.59
C THR A 102 -0.42 15.49 17.04
N LEU A 103 -0.47 14.44 17.88
CA LEU A 103 -0.72 14.59 19.31
C LEU A 103 0.39 15.40 20.00
N LEU A 104 1.66 15.09 19.71
CA LEU A 104 2.80 15.86 20.22
C LEU A 104 2.75 17.33 19.78
N LEU A 105 2.37 17.59 18.52
CA LEU A 105 2.23 18.95 18.01
C LEU A 105 1.11 19.72 18.72
N LEU A 106 -0.01 19.05 19.00
CA LEU A 106 -1.10 19.62 19.79
C LEU A 106 -0.63 19.96 21.21
N LEU A 107 0.07 19.05 21.89
CA LEU A 107 0.63 19.30 23.22
C LEU A 107 1.64 20.46 23.20
N ALA A 108 2.52 20.51 22.21
CA ALA A 108 3.49 21.61 22.07
C ALA A 108 2.79 22.96 21.88
N THR A 109 1.71 22.99 21.11
CA THR A 109 0.89 24.19 20.91
C THR A 109 0.20 24.61 22.20
N LEU A 110 -0.38 23.66 22.94
CA LEU A 110 -1.00 23.91 24.25
C LEU A 110 0.01 24.43 25.28
N MET A 111 1.22 23.86 25.34
CA MET A 111 2.27 24.29 26.25
C MET A 111 2.89 25.64 25.90
N LYS A 112 2.84 26.07 24.64
CA LYS A 112 3.29 27.42 24.22
C LYS A 112 2.31 28.51 24.63
N SER A 113 1.01 28.22 24.61
CA SER A 113 -0.06 29.18 24.89
C SER A 113 -0.03 29.89 26.26
N PRO A 114 0.42 29.30 27.39
CA PRO A 114 0.40 29.97 28.69
C PRO A 114 1.59 30.91 28.97
N TYR A 115 2.56 31.05 28.06
CA TYR A 115 3.76 31.89 28.28
C TYR A 115 3.71 33.27 27.58
N GLU A 116 2.59 33.61 26.94
CA GLU A 116 2.34 34.93 26.35
C GLU A 116 1.27 35.69 27.16
N THR A 117 1.60 36.10 28.39
CA THR A 117 0.91 37.16 29.15
C THR A 117 1.91 37.92 30.00
#